data_AF-A0A7K2DV28-F1
#
_entry.id   AF-A0A7K2DV28-F1
#
_cell.length_a   1.000
_cell.length_b   1.000
_cell.length_c   1.000
_cell.angle_alpha   90.00
_cell.angle_beta   90.00
_cell.angle_gamma   90.00
#
_symmetry.space_group_name_H-M   'P 1'
#
loop_
_entity.id
_entity.type
_entity.pdbx_description
1 polymer ?
#
loop_
_entity_poly.entity_id
_entity_poly.type
_entity_poly.pdbx_seq_one_letter_code
_entity_poly.pdbx_strand_id
1 'polypeptide(L)'
;MLPAQFDYVAASSVDEAIAAKAEGGDETRFLAGGQSLLPMMKLRFATPSKLVDINRIASAGLNSIRRHNGQLHIGALVRHADIAASDAVSGAVASAAPWISDPLVRNLGTLCGSVAHCDPEGDWN
;
A
#
# COMPACT_ATOMS: atom_id res chain seq x y z
N MET A 1 -2.48 -19.46 12.06
CA MET A 1 -1.02 -19.22 11.99
C MET A 1 -0.75 -17.79 12.44
N LEU A 2 0.25 -17.57 13.29
CA LEU A 2 0.51 -16.29 13.97
C LEU A 2 1.85 -15.68 13.55
N PRO A 3 1.92 -14.37 13.27
CA PRO A 3 3.17 -13.69 12.97
C PRO A 3 4.12 -13.69 14.17
N ALA A 4 5.39 -13.37 13.92
CA ALA A 4 6.32 -13.01 14.98
C ALA A 4 5.87 -11.69 15.66
N GLN A 5 6.38 -11.42 16.87
CA GLN A 5 6.17 -10.13 17.53
C GLN A 5 6.87 -9.01 16.74
N PHE A 6 6.23 -7.84 16.68
CA PHE A 6 6.76 -6.64 16.04
C PHE A 6 6.27 -5.40 16.80
N ASP A 7 7.05 -4.33 16.71
CA ASP A 7 6.64 -3.00 17.15
C ASP A 7 5.74 -2.35 16.10
N TYR A 8 4.82 -1.50 16.55
CA TYR A 8 3.87 -0.83 15.66
C TYR A 8 3.88 0.68 15.89
N VAL A 9 4.11 1.43 14.81
CA VAL A 9 4.09 2.89 14.78
C VAL A 9 2.97 3.33 13.85
N ALA A 10 2.00 4.08 14.36
CA ALA A 10 0.96 4.69 13.53
C ALA A 10 1.35 6.13 13.19
N ALA A 11 2.02 6.31 12.06
CA ALA A 11 2.57 7.61 11.67
C ALA A 11 1.46 8.61 11.33
N SER A 12 1.65 9.85 11.77
CA SER A 12 0.74 10.98 11.55
C SER A 12 1.19 11.90 10.39
N SER A 13 2.45 11.78 9.97
CA SER A 13 3.03 12.54 8.86
C SER A 13 3.98 11.68 8.01
N VAL A 14 4.26 12.12 6.79
CA VAL A 14 5.24 11.46 5.91
C VAL A 14 6.64 11.50 6.52
N ASP A 15 7.03 12.64 7.10
CA ASP A 15 8.34 12.81 7.73
C ASP A 15 8.53 11.88 8.93
N GLU A 16 7.49 11.72 9.76
CA GLU A 16 7.50 10.75 10.86
C GLU A 16 7.63 9.31 10.35
N ALA A 17 6.91 8.96 9.27
CA ALA A 17 7.00 7.64 8.68
C ALA A 17 8.41 7.34 8.14
N ILE A 18 9.01 8.31 7.44
CA ILE A 18 10.38 8.21 6.90
C ILE A 18 11.39 8.12 8.05
N ALA A 19 11.25 8.94 9.09
CA ALA A 19 12.14 8.92 10.24
C ALA A 19 12.09 7.57 10.97
N ALA A 20 10.88 7.04 11.22
CA ALA A 20 10.71 5.72 11.84
C ALA A 20 11.28 4.58 10.98
N LYS A 21 11.15 4.66 9.65
CA LYS A 21 11.76 3.70 8.72
C LYS A 21 13.30 3.81 8.72
N ALA A 22 13.85 5.02 8.76
CA ALA A 22 15.29 5.24 8.80
C ALA A 22 15.90 4.73 10.10
N GLU A 23 15.25 4.95 11.24
CA GLU A 23 15.69 4.48 12.56
C GLU A 23 15.80 2.95 12.61
N GLY A 24 14.78 2.24 12.09
CA GLY A 24 14.71 0.78 12.18
C GLY A 24 15.23 0.02 10.96
N GLY A 25 15.81 0.69 9.97
CA GLY A 25 16.50 0.08 8.83
C GLY A 25 15.66 -0.91 8.04
N ASP A 26 16.29 -1.96 7.50
CA ASP A 26 15.67 -2.96 6.63
C ASP A 26 14.61 -3.83 7.31
N GLU A 27 14.73 -3.99 8.63
CA GLU A 27 13.80 -4.75 9.47
C GLU A 27 12.49 -3.98 9.73
N THR A 28 12.42 -2.72 9.35
CA THR A 28 11.19 -1.91 9.42
C THR A 28 10.46 -1.90 8.09
N ARG A 29 9.16 -2.18 8.07
CA ARG A 29 8.35 -2.15 6.84
C ARG A 29 7.19 -1.18 6.97
N PHE A 30 6.85 -0.51 5.87
CA PHE A 30 5.63 0.27 5.80
C PHE A 30 4.40 -0.65 5.72
N LEU A 31 3.36 -0.31 6.46
CA LEU A 31 2.06 -0.96 6.39
C LEU A 31 1.08 -0.04 5.65
N ALA A 32 0.83 -0.38 4.38
CA ALA A 32 -0.24 0.21 3.57
C ALA A 32 -1.53 -0.63 3.73
N GLY A 33 -1.99 -1.32 2.68
CA GLY A 33 -3.16 -2.21 2.73
C GLY A 33 -2.96 -3.56 3.43
N GLY A 34 -1.70 -3.96 3.64
CA GLY A 34 -1.36 -5.20 4.36
C GLY A 34 -1.66 -6.52 3.62
N GLN A 35 -2.19 -6.47 2.39
CA GLN A 35 -2.68 -7.67 1.69
C GLN A 35 -1.60 -8.60 1.14
N SER A 36 -0.33 -8.16 1.07
CA SER A 36 0.82 -9.04 0.81
C SER A 36 1.66 -9.25 2.07
N LEU A 37 1.96 -8.16 2.78
CA LEU A 37 2.83 -8.18 3.96
C LEU A 37 2.26 -9.02 5.12
N LEU A 38 0.99 -8.83 5.48
CA LEU A 38 0.42 -9.55 6.63
C LEU A 38 0.27 -11.06 6.35
N PRO A 39 -0.15 -11.53 5.16
CA PRO A 39 -0.04 -12.94 4.80
C PRO A 39 1.38 -13.50 4.91
N MET A 40 2.39 -12.82 4.34
CA MET A 40 3.79 -13.25 4.45
C MET A 40 4.25 -13.33 5.91
N MET A 41 3.82 -12.40 6.77
CA MET A 41 4.14 -12.44 8.20
C MET A 41 3.45 -13.60 8.92
N LYS A 42 2.18 -13.89 8.61
CA LYS A 42 1.46 -15.03 9.19
C LYS A 42 2.11 -16.36 8.85
N LEU A 43 2.71 -16.46 7.65
CA LEU A 43 3.47 -17.62 7.16
C LEU A 43 4.96 -17.58 7.53
N ARG A 44 5.43 -16.49 8.16
CA ARG A 44 6.85 -16.23 8.52
C ARG A 44 7.81 -16.19 7.33
N PHE A 45 7.32 -15.87 6.13
CA PHE A 45 8.18 -15.49 5.00
C PHE A 45 8.76 -14.08 5.17
N ALA A 46 8.09 -13.23 5.96
CA ALA A 46 8.61 -11.94 6.39
C ALA A 46 8.49 -11.81 7.92
N THR A 47 9.55 -11.35 8.58
CA THR A 47 9.57 -11.15 10.05
C THR A 47 10.12 -9.77 10.41
N PRO A 48 9.50 -8.67 9.93
CA PRO A 48 9.96 -7.33 10.28
C PRO A 48 9.85 -7.10 11.79
N SER A 49 10.83 -6.43 12.37
CA SER A 49 10.82 -6.06 13.79
C SER A 49 9.87 -4.90 14.09
N LYS A 50 9.57 -4.06 13.09
CA LYS A 50 8.70 -2.88 13.24
C LYS A 50 7.84 -2.67 11.99
N LEU A 51 6.57 -2.32 12.20
CA LEU A 51 5.65 -1.85 11.16
C LEU A 51 5.34 -0.37 11.35
N VAL A 52 5.52 0.40 10.28
CA VAL A 52 5.14 1.82 10.22
C VAL A 52 3.87 1.93 9.39
N ASP A 53 2.74 2.05 10.07
CA ASP A 53 1.44 2.24 9.46
C ASP A 53 1.27 3.67 8.96
N ILE A 54 1.06 3.79 7.65
CA ILE A 54 0.91 5.07 6.96
C ILE A 54 -0.57 5.45 6.74
N ASN A 55 -1.53 4.59 7.10
CA ASN A 55 -2.97 4.79 6.83
C ASN A 55 -3.57 6.02 7.53
N ARG A 56 -2.88 6.60 8.52
CA ARG A 56 -3.36 7.77 9.29
C ARG A 56 -2.77 9.10 8.81
N ILE A 57 -1.94 9.10 7.76
CA ILE A 57 -1.33 10.31 7.20
C ILE A 57 -2.33 11.03 6.28
N ALA A 58 -3.39 11.60 6.87
CA ALA A 58 -4.47 12.25 6.14
C ALA A 58 -4.03 13.55 5.44
N SER A 59 -3.11 14.30 6.05
CA SER A 59 -2.66 15.61 5.58
C SER A 59 -1.89 15.57 4.26
N ALA A 60 -1.31 14.42 3.89
CA ALA A 60 -0.50 14.27 2.69
C ALA A 60 -1.30 13.85 1.44
N GLY A 61 -2.63 13.67 1.54
CA GLY A 61 -3.46 13.32 0.38
C GLY A 61 -3.11 11.97 -0.26
N LEU A 62 -2.54 11.04 0.51
CA LEU A 62 -2.07 9.73 0.03
C LEU A 62 -3.20 8.84 -0.48
N ASN A 63 -4.47 9.14 -0.20
CA ASN A 63 -5.63 8.39 -0.67
C ASN A 63 -6.33 9.06 -1.86
N SER A 64 -5.67 10.00 -2.55
CA SER A 64 -6.32 10.74 -3.65
C SER A 64 -5.87 10.29 -5.04
N ILE A 65 -6.82 10.35 -5.97
CA ILE A 65 -6.60 10.19 -7.41
C ILE A 65 -6.83 11.57 -8.05
N ARG A 66 -5.84 12.13 -8.73
CA ARG A 66 -5.94 13.46 -9.34
C ARG A 66 -5.35 13.49 -10.72
N ARG A 67 -5.96 14.24 -11.64
CA ARG A 67 -5.32 14.62 -12.89
C ARG A 67 -4.72 16.01 -12.76
N HIS A 68 -3.46 16.16 -13.11
CA HIS A 68 -2.76 17.43 -13.09
C HIS A 68 -1.81 17.49 -14.29
N ASN A 69 -1.91 18.55 -15.09
CA ASN A 69 -1.08 18.76 -16.30
C ASN A 69 -1.03 17.53 -17.24
N GLY A 70 -2.16 16.85 -17.44
CA GLY A 70 -2.26 15.66 -18.29
C GLY A 70 -1.71 14.38 -17.67
N GLN A 71 -1.14 14.44 -16.47
CA GLN A 71 -0.66 13.27 -15.73
C GLN A 71 -1.68 12.82 -14.69
N LEU A 72 -1.74 11.51 -14.47
CA LEU A 72 -2.52 10.90 -13.41
C LEU A 72 -1.63 10.72 -12.18
N HIS A 73 -2.02 11.34 -11.08
CA HIS A 73 -1.39 11.22 -9.77
C HIS A 73 -2.22 10.28 -8.91
N ILE A 74 -1.61 9.20 -8.45
CA ILE A 74 -2.23 8.19 -7.59
C ILE A 74 -1.47 8.20 -6.28
N GLY A 75 -2.15 8.51 -5.18
CA GLY A 75 -1.55 8.47 -3.85
C GLY A 75 -1.28 7.03 -3.38
N ALA A 76 -0.30 6.88 -2.48
CA ALA A 76 0.19 5.59 -2.02
C ALA A 76 -0.86 4.69 -1.31
N LEU A 77 -1.94 5.30 -0.81
CA LEU A 77 -3.03 4.67 -0.08
C LEU A 77 -4.34 4.56 -0.87
N VAL A 78 -4.33 4.89 -2.16
CA VAL A 78 -5.49 4.66 -3.02
C VAL A 78 -5.74 3.15 -3.10
N ARG A 79 -6.96 2.72 -2.72
CA ARG A 79 -7.33 1.32 -2.72
C ARG A 79 -7.55 0.82 -4.14
N HIS A 80 -7.37 -0.48 -4.39
CA HIS A 80 -7.70 -1.05 -5.70
C HIS A 80 -9.19 -0.84 -6.03
N ALA A 81 -10.07 -0.91 -5.02
CA ALA A 81 -11.49 -0.62 -5.19
C ALA A 81 -11.74 0.83 -5.68
N ASP A 82 -11.00 1.81 -5.14
CA ASP A 82 -11.10 3.21 -5.56
C ASP A 82 -10.62 3.41 -7.00
N ILE A 83 -9.57 2.70 -7.42
CA ILE A 83 -9.11 2.70 -8.83
C ILE A 83 -10.20 2.13 -9.74
N ALA A 84 -10.77 0.98 -9.38
CA ALA A 84 -11.79 0.30 -10.18
C ALA A 84 -13.08 1.11 -10.34
N ALA A 85 -13.38 1.99 -9.37
CA ALA A 85 -14.57 2.85 -9.38
C ALA A 85 -14.31 4.26 -9.94
N SER A 86 -13.07 4.59 -10.31
CA SER A 86 -12.69 5.96 -10.67
C SER A 86 -12.82 6.24 -12.16
N ASP A 87 -13.63 7.24 -12.52
CA ASP A 87 -13.68 7.78 -13.88
C ASP A 87 -12.40 8.57 -14.26
N ALA A 88 -11.53 8.85 -13.28
CA ALA A 88 -10.27 9.54 -13.53
C ALA A 88 -9.20 8.63 -14.15
N VAL A 89 -9.32 7.30 -14.04
CA VAL A 89 -8.37 6.36 -14.63
C VAL A 89 -8.80 5.92 -16.03
N SER A 90 -7.85 5.59 -16.90
CA SER A 90 -8.12 5.25 -18.31
C SER A 90 -7.10 4.27 -18.87
N GLY A 91 -7.42 3.65 -20.00
CA GLY A 91 -6.51 2.72 -20.69
C GLY A 91 -6.26 1.45 -19.89
N ALA A 92 -5.03 0.93 -19.95
CA ALA A 92 -4.66 -0.34 -19.30
C ALA A 92 -4.98 -0.36 -17.80
N VAL A 93 -4.79 0.76 -17.10
CA VAL A 93 -5.09 0.86 -15.65
C VAL A 93 -6.57 0.61 -15.37
N ALA A 94 -7.46 1.26 -16.12
CA ALA A 94 -8.90 1.09 -15.97
C ALA A 94 -9.33 -0.34 -16.35
N SER A 95 -8.72 -0.92 -17.40
CA SER A 95 -9.02 -2.28 -17.83
C SER A 95 -8.56 -3.35 -16.84
N ALA A 96 -7.42 -3.15 -16.16
CA ALA A 96 -6.86 -4.10 -15.21
C ALA A 96 -7.52 -4.05 -13.83
N ALA A 97 -7.94 -2.87 -13.36
CA ALA A 97 -8.43 -2.66 -11.99
C ALA A 97 -9.54 -3.62 -11.52
N PRO A 98 -10.54 -3.99 -12.35
CA PRO A 98 -11.59 -4.93 -11.94
C PRO A 98 -11.09 -6.36 -11.70
N TRP A 99 -9.95 -6.73 -12.29
CA TRP A 99 -9.36 -8.07 -12.23
C TRP A 99 -8.39 -8.27 -11.07
N ILE A 100 -8.05 -7.20 -10.35
CA ILE A 100 -7.17 -7.28 -9.18
C ILE A 100 -7.90 -8.03 -8.05
N SER A 101 -7.51 -9.27 -7.82
CA SER A 101 -7.95 -10.09 -6.68
C SER A 101 -9.49 -10.11 -6.47
N ASP A 102 -9.94 -10.26 -5.23
CA ASP A 102 -11.34 -10.26 -4.81
C ASP A 102 -11.76 -8.92 -4.14
N PRO A 103 -13.07 -8.68 -3.91
CA PRO A 103 -13.53 -7.44 -3.29
C PRO A 103 -12.95 -7.15 -1.89
N LEU A 104 -12.66 -8.16 -1.06
CA LEU A 104 -12.12 -7.96 0.29
C LEU A 104 -10.68 -7.47 0.21
N VAL A 105 -9.88 -8.11 -0.65
CA VAL A 105 -8.52 -7.68 -0.94
C VAL A 105 -8.52 -6.30 -1.58
N ARG A 106 -9.41 -6.00 -2.53
CA ARG A 106 -9.46 -4.68 -3.18
C ARG A 106 -9.80 -3.53 -2.24
N ASN A 107 -10.60 -3.78 -1.20
CA ASN A 107 -10.99 -2.76 -0.23
C ASN A 107 -9.85 -2.35 0.72
N LEU A 108 -8.83 -3.19 0.87
CA LEU A 108 -7.68 -2.94 1.74
C LEU A 108 -6.40 -2.70 0.95
N GLY A 109 -6.12 -3.53 -0.06
CA GLY A 109 -4.96 -3.45 -0.93
C GLY A 109 -4.90 -2.11 -1.66
N THR A 110 -3.67 -1.63 -1.87
CA THR A 110 -3.37 -0.32 -2.45
C THR A 110 -2.55 -0.52 -3.72
N LEU A 111 -2.81 0.27 -4.77
CA LEU A 111 -2.05 0.18 -6.03
C LEU A 111 -0.54 0.33 -5.79
N CYS A 112 -0.12 1.40 -5.14
CA CYS A 112 1.30 1.64 -4.87
C CYS A 112 1.91 0.61 -3.90
N GLY A 113 1.11 0.02 -3.01
CA GLY A 113 1.56 -1.09 -2.17
C GLY A 113 1.90 -2.34 -2.99
N SER A 114 1.13 -2.64 -4.05
CA SER A 114 1.44 -3.72 -4.99
C SER A 114 2.70 -3.42 -5.81
N VAL A 115 2.82 -2.19 -6.35
CA VAL A 115 4.03 -1.75 -7.07
C VAL A 115 5.27 -1.82 -6.18
N ALA A 116 5.18 -1.34 -4.94
CA ALA A 116 6.29 -1.38 -3.98
C ALA A 116 6.63 -2.80 -3.53
N HIS A 117 5.68 -3.74 -3.59
CA HIS A 117 5.94 -5.13 -3.29
C HIS A 117 6.76 -5.80 -4.41
N CYS A 118 6.55 -5.39 -5.67
CA CYS A 118 7.33 -5.81 -6.84
C CYS A 118 7.33 -7.34 -7.05
N ASP A 119 6.19 -7.99 -6.79
CA ASP A 119 5.97 -9.41 -7.10
C ASP A 119 5.71 -9.59 -8.62
N PRO A 120 6.44 -10.45 -9.35
CA PRO A 120 6.18 -10.69 -10.78
C PRO A 120 4.76 -11.19 -11.08
N GLU A 121 4.03 -11.74 -10.11
CA GLU A 121 2.62 -12.11 -10.26
C GLU A 121 1.66 -10.91 -10.06
N GLY A 122 2.16 -9.74 -9.68
CA GLY A 122 1.37 -8.52 -9.49
C GLY A 122 1.06 -7.80 -10.79
N ASP A 123 -0.21 -7.43 -10.98
CA ASP A 123 -0.70 -6.83 -12.23
C ASP A 123 -0.30 -5.36 -12.46
N TRP A 124 0.21 -4.68 -11.43
CA TRP A 124 0.56 -3.24 -11.50
C TRP A 124 2.02 -2.97 -11.92
N ASN A 125 2.81 -4.02 -12.16
CA ASN A 125 4.24 -3.94 -12.47
C ASN A 125 4.55 -3.84 -13.97
#